data_AF-A0A2T0JXJ8-F1
#
_entry.id   AF-A0A2T0JXJ8-F1
#
_cell.length_a   1.000
_cell.length_b   1.000
_cell.length_c   1.000
_cell.angle_alpha   90.00
_cell.angle_beta   90.00
_cell.angle_gamma   90.00
#
_symmetry.space_group_name_H-M   'P 1'
#
loop_
_entity.id
_entity.type
_entity.pdbx_description
1 polymer ?
#
loop_
_entity_poly.entity_id
_entity_poly.type
_entity_poly.pdbx_seq_one_letter_code
_entity_poly.pdbx_strand_id
1 'polypeptide(L)'
;MAIAHIAVLSAALSALLILPCAATILITGGSADLRRLLTRHGRRELRAERLLERSSSRRPVRRYRRRIIDRGPRGRADRAHRRLDRSLRGSDQSARLASLRPPAIEQIAFDLRRLDHQRRTGPGMNSEVYLAAVMIAYDTRLCLACQCLGITEYLEKLEGVELDLERLRVEGLLEEAGLVLRHEAGPAF
;
A
#
# COMPACT_ATOMS: atom_id res chain seq x y z
N MET A 1 47.35 -2.16 18.35
CA MET A 1 46.06 -2.08 19.06
C MET A 1 44.91 -1.69 18.13
N ALA A 2 45.00 -0.60 17.35
CA ALA A 2 43.91 -0.16 16.44
C ALA A 2 43.47 -1.20 15.38
N ILE A 3 44.40 -1.97 14.80
CA ILE A 3 44.12 -2.96 13.75
C ILE A 3 43.23 -4.11 14.27
N ALA A 4 43.42 -4.52 15.53
CA ALA A 4 42.62 -5.58 16.14
C ALA A 4 41.16 -5.15 16.33
N HIS A 5 40.92 -3.88 16.69
CA HIS A 5 39.57 -3.34 16.87
C HIS A 5 38.81 -3.25 15.54
N ILE A 6 39.48 -2.90 14.44
CA ILE A 6 38.86 -2.82 13.12
C ILE A 6 38.42 -4.22 12.64
N ALA A 7 39.25 -5.24 12.87
CA ALA A 7 38.91 -6.63 12.50
C ALA A 7 37.73 -7.19 13.31
N VAL A 8 37.62 -6.83 14.60
CA VAL A 8 36.49 -7.25 15.44
C VAL A 8 35.20 -6.53 15.03
N LEU A 9 35.28 -5.23 14.70
CA LEU A 9 34.13 -4.48 14.23
C LEU A 9 33.64 -4.96 12.87
N SER A 10 34.53 -5.29 11.93
CA SER A 10 34.12 -5.81 10.62
C SER A 10 33.48 -7.20 10.74
N ALA A 11 33.97 -8.06 11.63
CA ALA A 11 33.37 -9.37 11.90
C ALA A 11 31.97 -9.23 12.55
N ALA A 12 31.81 -8.31 13.51
CA ALA A 12 30.54 -8.06 14.18
C ALA A 12 29.48 -7.47 13.22
N LEU A 13 29.87 -6.51 12.38
CA LEU A 13 29.00 -5.94 11.35
C LEU A 13 28.60 -6.98 10.30
N SER A 14 29.53 -7.84 9.89
CA SER A 14 29.24 -8.94 8.95
C SER A 14 28.22 -9.92 9.53
N ALA A 15 28.35 -10.29 10.82
CA ALA A 15 27.40 -11.17 11.49
C ALA A 15 26.00 -10.55 11.62
N LEU A 16 25.93 -9.24 11.91
CA LEU A 16 24.66 -8.49 12.00
C LEU A 16 23.94 -8.36 10.65
N LEU A 17 24.68 -8.36 9.53
CA LEU A 17 24.11 -8.25 8.19
C LEU A 17 23.62 -9.60 7.63
N ILE A 18 24.23 -10.71 8.04
CA ILE A 18 23.85 -12.06 7.60
C ILE A 18 22.55 -12.55 8.27
N LEU A 19 22.30 -12.13 9.52
CA LEU A 19 21.11 -12.54 10.30
C LEU A 19 19.76 -12.13 9.68
N PRO A 20 19.56 -10.87 9.24
CA PRO A 20 18.30 -10.45 8.60
C PRO A 20 18.13 -11.03 7.20
N CYS A 21 19.22 -11.26 6.44
CA CYS A 21 19.14 -11.90 5.13
C CYS A 21 18.71 -13.37 5.20
N ALA A 22 19.13 -14.11 6.23
CA ALA A 22 18.66 -15.48 6.44
C ALA A 22 17.18 -15.51 6.89
N ALA A 23 16.76 -14.54 7.71
CA ALA A 23 15.38 -14.42 8.17
C ALA A 23 14.41 -14.07 7.03
N THR A 24 14.78 -13.17 6.10
CA THR A 24 13.93 -12.83 4.96
C THR A 24 13.74 -14.01 4.00
N ILE A 25 14.78 -14.82 3.77
CA ILE A 25 14.70 -16.03 2.93
C ILE A 25 13.80 -17.11 3.56
N LEU A 26 13.78 -17.23 4.88
CA LEU A 26 12.91 -18.16 5.61
C LEU A 26 11.45 -17.69 5.66
N ILE A 27 11.22 -16.38 5.79
CA ILE A 27 9.87 -15.80 5.88
C ILE A 27 9.19 -15.68 4.49
N THR A 28 9.96 -15.52 3.41
CA THR A 28 9.41 -15.39 2.03
C THR A 28 9.24 -16.73 1.29
N GLY A 29 9.47 -17.88 1.93
CA GLY A 29 9.04 -19.18 1.39
C GLY A 29 9.70 -19.61 0.08
N GLY A 30 11.02 -19.42 -0.07
CA GLY A 30 11.68 -19.54 -1.37
C GLY A 30 12.74 -20.64 -1.56
N SER A 31 12.96 -21.57 -0.63
CA SER A 31 14.05 -22.57 -0.78
C SER A 31 13.60 -23.98 -1.20
N ALA A 32 12.32 -24.32 -1.01
CA ALA A 32 11.77 -25.61 -1.42
C ALA A 32 11.55 -25.70 -2.94
N ASP A 33 11.13 -24.60 -3.58
CA ASP A 33 10.82 -24.58 -5.02
C ASP A 33 12.07 -24.54 -5.90
N LEU A 34 13.13 -23.88 -5.45
CA LEU A 34 14.40 -23.84 -6.19
C LEU A 34 15.11 -25.21 -6.20
N ARG A 35 14.99 -26.01 -5.12
CA ARG A 35 15.53 -27.39 -5.10
C ARG A 35 14.74 -28.37 -5.98
N ARG A 36 13.42 -28.17 -6.13
CA ARG A 36 12.56 -29.02 -6.99
C ARG A 36 12.78 -28.79 -8.48
N LEU A 37 13.22 -27.59 -8.89
CA LEU A 37 13.49 -27.27 -10.30
C LEU A 37 14.86 -27.74 -10.80
N LEU A 38 15.83 -27.91 -9.90
CA LEU A 38 17.23 -28.26 -10.25
C LEU A 38 17.53 -29.77 -10.23
N THR A 39 16.65 -30.60 -9.68
CA THR A 39 16.88 -32.06 -9.63
C THR A 39 16.15 -32.78 -10.77
N ARG A 40 16.84 -33.76 -11.39
CA ARG A 40 16.32 -34.59 -12.50
C ARG A 40 15.04 -35.36 -12.13
N HIS A 41 14.75 -35.47 -10.83
CA HIS A 41 13.58 -36.13 -10.27
C HIS A 41 12.32 -35.24 -10.29
N GLY A 42 12.43 -33.95 -9.94
CA GLY A 42 11.30 -33.01 -9.95
C GLY A 42 10.69 -32.76 -11.34
N ARG A 43 11.50 -32.87 -12.41
CA ARG A 43 11.00 -32.81 -13.80
C ARG A 43 10.16 -34.02 -14.21
N ARG A 44 10.26 -35.17 -13.52
CA ARG A 44 9.44 -36.37 -13.80
C ARG A 44 8.08 -36.28 -13.11
N GLU A 45 7.99 -35.72 -11.90
CA GLU A 45 6.72 -35.53 -11.19
C GLU A 45 5.80 -34.53 -11.90
N LEU A 46 6.34 -33.41 -12.39
CA LEU A 46 5.57 -32.41 -13.15
C LEU A 46 5.03 -32.91 -14.50
N ARG A 47 5.56 -34.03 -15.02
CA ARG A 47 5.05 -34.72 -16.22
C ARG A 47 3.98 -35.77 -15.87
N ALA A 48 4.05 -36.37 -14.68
CA ALA A 48 3.06 -37.31 -14.18
C ALA A 48 1.74 -36.62 -13.79
N GLU A 49 1.81 -35.43 -13.18
CA GLU A 49 0.61 -34.65 -12.82
C GLU A 49 -0.17 -34.17 -14.05
N ARG A 50 0.51 -33.73 -15.11
CA ARG A 50 -0.16 -33.33 -16.37
C ARG A 50 -0.83 -34.49 -17.10
N LEU A 51 -0.37 -35.72 -16.89
CA LEU A 51 -1.01 -36.92 -17.46
C LEU A 51 -2.24 -37.34 -16.65
N LEU A 52 -2.23 -37.13 -15.33
CA LEU A 52 -3.39 -37.33 -14.46
C LEU A 52 -4.51 -36.30 -14.74
N GLU A 53 -4.19 -35.02 -14.90
CA GLU A 53 -5.17 -33.98 -15.32
C GLU A 53 -5.78 -34.25 -16.70
N ARG A 54 -5.01 -34.86 -17.60
CA ARG A 54 -5.49 -35.19 -18.95
C ARG A 54 -6.38 -36.44 -18.96
N SER A 55 -6.27 -37.30 -17.93
CA SER A 55 -7.12 -38.47 -17.73
C SER A 55 -8.44 -38.14 -17.00
N SER A 56 -8.49 -37.07 -16.19
CA SER A 56 -9.71 -36.63 -15.50
C SER A 56 -10.70 -35.85 -16.38
N SER A 57 -10.31 -35.46 -17.59
CA SER A 57 -11.15 -34.64 -18.49
C SER A 57 -12.01 -35.44 -19.49
N ARG A 58 -12.06 -36.78 -19.38
CA ARG A 58 -12.88 -37.61 -20.27
C ARG A 58 -13.71 -38.65 -19.50
N ARG A 59 -14.94 -38.30 -19.10
CA ARG A 59 -16.15 -39.17 -19.12
C ARG A 59 -17.41 -38.41 -18.64
N PRO A 60 -18.63 -38.88 -19.01
CA PRO A 60 -19.69 -38.02 -19.51
C PRO A 60 -20.80 -37.70 -18.49
N VAL A 61 -21.55 -36.65 -18.85
CA VAL A 61 -22.79 -36.15 -18.26
C VAL A 61 -23.71 -37.28 -17.76
N ARG A 62 -23.97 -37.31 -16.45
CA ARG A 62 -25.20 -37.93 -15.91
C ARG A 62 -25.74 -37.15 -14.73
N ARG A 63 -26.97 -36.66 -14.93
CA ARG A 63 -27.80 -35.87 -14.02
C ARG A 63 -28.16 -36.69 -12.76
N TYR A 64 -27.62 -36.36 -11.59
CA TYR A 64 -28.35 -36.35 -10.31
C TYR A 64 -27.46 -35.76 -9.19
N ARG A 65 -28.06 -34.97 -8.29
CA ARG A 65 -27.45 -34.31 -7.11
C ARG A 65 -26.45 -33.18 -7.35
N ARG A 66 -26.99 -32.01 -7.68
CA ARG A 66 -26.39 -30.70 -7.32
C ARG A 66 -27.42 -29.85 -6.60
N ARG A 67 -27.82 -30.30 -5.40
CA ARG A 67 -28.51 -29.49 -4.39
C ARG A 67 -27.84 -29.87 -3.07
N ILE A 68 -27.57 -28.88 -2.22
CA ILE A 68 -26.78 -28.99 -0.97
C ILE A 68 -25.29 -29.03 -1.35
N ILE A 69 -24.56 -27.94 -1.59
CA ILE A 69 -23.97 -27.01 -0.62
C ILE A 69 -23.50 -25.79 -1.44
N ASP A 70 -24.32 -24.76 -1.68
CA ASP A 70 -23.78 -23.46 -2.21
C ASP A 70 -24.80 -22.29 -2.18
N ARG A 71 -25.67 -22.22 -1.17
CA ARG A 71 -26.60 -21.09 -1.01
C ARG A 71 -26.59 -20.53 0.42
N GLY A 72 -25.42 -20.02 0.84
CA GLY A 72 -25.39 -18.91 1.80
C GLY A 72 -25.84 -17.62 1.10
N PRO A 73 -26.30 -16.58 1.83
CA PRO A 73 -27.16 -15.52 1.30
C PRO A 73 -26.38 -14.49 0.46
N ARG A 74 -25.94 -14.90 -0.73
CA ARG A 74 -25.34 -14.06 -1.80
C ARG A 74 -26.32 -13.05 -2.42
N GLY A 75 -27.43 -12.75 -1.73
CA GLY A 75 -28.50 -11.91 -2.24
C GLY A 75 -28.49 -10.49 -1.67
N ARG A 76 -28.18 -10.30 -0.38
CA ARG A 76 -28.35 -9.00 0.27
C ARG A 76 -27.05 -8.22 0.39
N ALA A 77 -26.00 -8.82 0.94
CA ALA A 77 -24.68 -8.21 1.05
C ALA A 77 -24.09 -7.92 -0.34
N ASP A 78 -24.16 -8.89 -1.24
CA ASP A 78 -23.66 -8.74 -2.61
C ASP A 78 -24.42 -7.66 -3.42
N ARG A 79 -25.74 -7.51 -3.19
CA ARG A 79 -26.51 -6.39 -3.74
C ARG A 79 -26.18 -5.05 -3.07
N ALA A 80 -25.85 -5.04 -1.79
CA ALA A 80 -25.46 -3.83 -1.06
C ALA A 80 -24.08 -3.35 -1.52
N HIS A 81 -23.10 -4.25 -1.63
CA HIS A 81 -21.78 -3.96 -2.20
C HIS A 81 -21.90 -3.50 -3.65
N ARG A 82 -22.69 -4.17 -4.48
CA ARG A 82 -22.93 -3.71 -5.86
C ARG A 82 -23.68 -2.38 -5.95
N ARG A 83 -24.55 -2.06 -4.98
CA ARG A 83 -25.24 -0.75 -4.92
C ARG A 83 -24.26 0.35 -4.49
N LEU A 84 -23.39 0.07 -3.52
CA LEU A 84 -22.33 0.98 -3.09
C LEU A 84 -21.31 1.19 -4.20
N ASP A 85 -20.82 0.13 -4.83
CA ASP A 85 -19.92 0.21 -5.99
C ASP A 85 -20.56 0.97 -7.15
N ARG A 86 -21.88 0.81 -7.36
CA ARG A 86 -22.61 1.56 -8.37
C ARG A 86 -22.87 3.01 -7.97
N SER A 87 -23.03 3.33 -6.68
CA SER A 87 -23.11 4.74 -6.23
C SER A 87 -21.75 5.42 -6.28
N LEU A 88 -20.68 4.70 -5.99
CA LEU A 88 -19.30 5.18 -6.11
C LEU A 88 -18.87 5.31 -7.58
N ARG A 89 -19.30 4.42 -8.48
CA ARG A 89 -19.04 4.51 -9.93
C ARG A 89 -19.97 5.48 -10.68
N GLY A 90 -21.20 5.66 -10.20
CA GLY A 90 -22.14 6.66 -10.74
C GLY A 90 -21.88 8.06 -10.21
N SER A 91 -21.18 8.16 -9.06
CA SER A 91 -20.49 9.37 -8.67
C SER A 91 -19.25 9.49 -9.54
N ASP A 92 -19.44 10.16 -10.66
CA ASP A 92 -18.37 10.62 -11.55
C ASP A 92 -17.55 11.73 -10.83
N GLN A 93 -17.01 11.40 -9.66
CA GLN A 93 -16.60 12.37 -8.64
C GLN A 93 -15.30 13.03 -9.07
N SER A 94 -14.34 12.27 -9.55
CA SER A 94 -13.10 12.74 -10.15
C SER A 94 -13.33 13.49 -11.47
N ALA A 95 -14.29 13.08 -12.32
CA ALA A 95 -14.61 13.78 -13.57
C ALA A 95 -15.43 15.08 -13.36
N ARG A 96 -16.28 15.15 -12.31
CA ARG A 96 -16.92 16.38 -11.82
C ARG A 96 -15.92 17.31 -11.12
N LEU A 97 -14.93 16.77 -10.42
CA LEU A 97 -13.84 17.53 -9.80
C LEU A 97 -12.83 18.07 -10.82
N ALA A 98 -12.60 17.35 -11.93
CA ALA A 98 -11.70 17.77 -13.00
C ALA A 98 -12.31 18.78 -13.98
N SER A 99 -13.63 18.99 -13.97
CA SER A 99 -14.35 19.86 -14.92
C SER A 99 -14.74 21.25 -14.38
N LEU A 100 -14.42 21.59 -13.13
CA LEU A 100 -14.90 22.81 -12.47
C LEU A 100 -13.79 23.55 -11.70
N ARG A 101 -12.82 24.14 -12.42
CA ARG A 101 -11.75 24.99 -11.85
C ARG A 101 -10.79 24.23 -10.90
N PRO A 102 -9.48 24.57 -10.87
CA PRO A 102 -8.64 24.07 -9.79
C PRO A 102 -9.26 24.44 -8.43
N PRO A 103 -9.25 23.53 -7.43
CA PRO A 103 -9.85 23.79 -6.13
C PRO A 103 -9.24 25.03 -5.50
N ALA A 104 -10.07 25.79 -4.79
CA ALA A 104 -9.60 26.99 -4.10
C ALA A 104 -8.55 26.60 -3.04
N ILE A 105 -7.53 27.43 -2.85
CA ILE A 105 -6.41 27.12 -1.94
C ILE A 105 -6.89 26.87 -0.50
N GLU A 106 -7.98 27.51 -0.09
CA GLU A 106 -8.62 27.35 1.21
C GLU A 106 -9.24 25.95 1.39
N GLN A 107 -9.79 25.37 0.31
CA GLN A 107 -10.31 24.00 0.34
C GLN A 107 -9.16 23.00 0.47
N ILE A 108 -8.05 23.25 -0.23
CA ILE A 108 -6.85 22.43 -0.13
C ILE A 108 -6.30 22.49 1.30
N ALA A 109 -6.18 23.68 1.89
CA ALA A 109 -5.73 23.88 3.26
C ALA A 109 -6.66 23.18 4.28
N PHE A 110 -7.98 23.24 4.06
CA PHE A 110 -8.93 22.51 4.90
C PHE A 110 -8.74 21.00 4.81
N ASP A 111 -8.62 20.45 3.60
CA ASP A 111 -8.39 19.02 3.40
C ASP A 111 -7.06 18.56 4.02
N LEU A 112 -6.00 19.36 3.91
CA LEU A 112 -4.71 19.09 4.55
C LEU A 112 -4.81 19.03 6.07
N ARG A 113 -5.49 19.99 6.71
CA ARG A 113 -5.74 19.97 8.16
C ARG A 113 -6.54 18.73 8.59
N ARG A 114 -7.58 18.39 7.81
CA ARG A 114 -8.41 17.20 8.10
C ARG A 114 -7.59 15.91 8.01
N LEU A 115 -6.78 15.77 6.97
CA LEU A 115 -5.95 14.58 6.73
C LEU A 115 -4.80 14.48 7.76
N ASP A 116 -4.16 15.59 8.13
CA ASP A 116 -3.16 15.62 9.21
C ASP A 116 -3.78 15.18 10.54
N HIS A 117 -4.98 15.65 10.87
CA HIS A 117 -5.71 15.19 12.05
C HIS A 117 -6.02 13.69 11.99
N GLN A 118 -6.46 13.16 10.83
CA GLN A 118 -6.73 11.74 10.64
C GLN A 118 -5.46 10.87 10.75
N ARG A 119 -4.32 11.36 10.23
CA ARG A 119 -3.01 10.72 10.36
C ARG A 119 -2.56 10.60 11.81
N ARG A 120 -2.83 11.62 12.64
CA ARG A 120 -2.38 11.70 14.04
C ARG A 120 -3.34 11.08 15.06
N THR A 121 -4.65 11.17 14.81
CA THR A 121 -5.69 10.93 15.82
C THR A 121 -6.77 9.95 15.36
N GLY A 122 -6.78 9.60 14.07
CA GLY A 122 -7.85 8.80 13.49
C GLY A 122 -7.89 7.34 13.99
N PRO A 123 -8.99 6.62 13.73
CA PRO A 123 -9.10 5.18 14.00
C PRO A 123 -8.06 4.31 13.23
N GLY A 124 -7.25 4.94 12.38
CA GLY A 124 -6.15 4.38 11.60
C GLY A 124 -4.96 3.87 12.39
N MET A 125 -4.83 4.18 13.68
CA MET A 125 -3.76 3.57 14.51
C MET A 125 -3.85 2.04 14.53
N ASN A 126 -5.02 1.47 14.21
CA ASN A 126 -5.25 0.02 14.18
C ASN A 126 -5.25 -0.58 12.77
N SER A 127 -5.16 0.23 11.70
CA SER A 127 -5.26 -0.25 10.31
C SER A 127 -4.22 0.41 9.41
N GLU A 128 -3.18 -0.35 9.08
CA GLU A 128 -2.09 0.07 8.19
C GLU A 128 -2.61 0.48 6.80
N VAL A 129 -3.61 -0.23 6.28
CA VAL A 129 -4.22 0.08 4.97
C VAL A 129 -4.92 1.43 4.97
N TYR A 130 -5.62 1.77 6.06
CA TYR A 130 -6.25 3.09 6.20
C TYR A 130 -5.19 4.19 6.31
N LEU A 131 -4.16 3.97 7.13
CA LEU A 131 -3.07 4.92 7.28
C LEU A 131 -2.38 5.19 5.93
N ALA A 132 -2.06 4.13 5.16
CA ALA A 132 -1.48 4.27 3.83
C ALA A 132 -2.39 5.07 2.88
N ALA A 133 -3.71 4.82 2.90
CA ALA A 133 -4.65 5.57 2.09
C ALA A 133 -4.72 7.07 2.49
N VAL A 134 -4.66 7.37 3.79
CA VAL A 134 -4.59 8.75 4.30
C VAL A 134 -3.29 9.42 3.86
N MET A 135 -2.15 8.73 3.94
CA MET A 135 -0.86 9.24 3.49
C MET A 135 -0.85 9.58 2.00
N ILE A 136 -1.35 8.69 1.15
CA ILE A 136 -1.46 8.94 -0.30
C ILE A 136 -2.36 10.16 -0.59
N ALA A 137 -3.50 10.25 0.10
CA ALA A 137 -4.40 11.38 -0.04
C ALA A 137 -3.76 12.69 0.45
N TYR A 138 -2.94 12.63 1.50
CA TYR A 138 -2.20 13.77 2.04
C TYR A 138 -1.17 14.29 1.03
N ASP A 139 -0.33 13.40 0.49
CA ASP A 139 0.69 13.74 -0.50
C ASP A 139 0.08 14.34 -1.76
N THR A 140 -1.02 13.76 -2.25
CA THR A 140 -1.78 14.31 -3.39
C THR A 140 -2.22 15.76 -3.13
N ARG A 141 -2.62 16.09 -1.89
CA ARG A 141 -3.05 17.45 -1.53
C ARG A 141 -1.88 18.41 -1.35
N LEU A 142 -0.72 17.93 -0.90
CA LEU A 142 0.51 18.72 -0.88
C LEU A 142 0.94 19.09 -2.31
N CYS A 143 0.95 18.14 -3.24
CA CYS A 143 1.26 18.41 -4.65
C CYS A 143 0.33 19.49 -5.23
N LEU A 144 -0.99 19.40 -4.99
CA LEU A 144 -1.95 20.41 -5.44
C LEU A 144 -1.68 21.79 -4.82
N ALA A 145 -1.37 21.86 -3.52
CA ALA A 145 -1.03 23.12 -2.85
C ALA A 145 0.23 23.75 -3.46
N CYS A 146 1.27 22.94 -3.69
CA CYS A 146 2.50 23.38 -4.34
C CYS A 146 2.24 23.92 -5.75
N GLN A 147 1.42 23.23 -6.54
CA GLN A 147 1.04 23.69 -7.88
C GLN A 147 0.31 25.03 -7.85
N CYS A 148 -0.60 25.24 -6.89
CA CYS A 148 -1.30 26.52 -6.74
C CYS A 148 -0.37 27.68 -6.35
N LEU A 149 0.70 27.40 -5.61
CA LEU A 149 1.65 28.41 -5.11
C LEU A 149 2.94 28.52 -5.94
N GLY A 150 3.12 27.66 -6.94
CA GLY A 150 4.33 27.62 -7.77
C GLY A 150 5.57 27.07 -7.05
N ILE A 151 5.38 26.26 -6.00
CA ILE A 151 6.47 25.63 -5.24
C ILE A 151 6.92 24.36 -5.97
N THR A 152 8.24 24.19 -6.09
CA THR A 152 8.82 22.97 -6.68
C THR A 152 8.87 21.84 -5.65
N GLU A 153 8.33 20.68 -6.02
CA GLU A 153 8.22 19.48 -5.18
C GLU A 153 8.60 18.20 -5.93
N TYR A 154 8.99 17.17 -5.18
CA TYR A 154 9.45 15.87 -5.70
C TYR A 154 8.76 14.66 -5.03
N LEU A 155 7.61 14.84 -4.40
CA LEU A 155 6.86 13.84 -3.63
C LEU A 155 6.51 12.59 -4.45
N GLU A 156 6.19 12.72 -5.74
CA GLU A 156 5.86 11.55 -6.58
C GLU A 156 7.09 10.72 -6.98
N LYS A 157 8.30 11.27 -6.87
CA LYS A 157 9.54 10.64 -7.35
C LYS A 157 10.32 9.93 -6.25
N LEU A 158 10.06 10.27 -5.00
CA LEU A 158 10.80 9.78 -3.84
C LEU A 158 10.02 8.67 -3.13
N GLU A 159 10.74 7.78 -2.47
CA GLU A 159 10.16 6.67 -1.72
C GLU A 159 10.80 6.56 -0.32
N GLY A 160 10.07 5.95 0.62
CA GLY A 160 10.57 5.70 1.97
C GLY A 160 10.97 6.98 2.72
N VAL A 161 12.17 6.98 3.30
CA VAL A 161 12.65 8.08 4.15
C VAL A 161 12.84 9.39 3.37
N GLU A 162 13.23 9.32 2.09
CA GLU A 162 13.41 10.51 1.26
C GLU A 162 12.08 11.22 1.01
N LEU A 163 11.01 10.44 0.81
CA LEU A 163 9.65 10.97 0.70
C LEU A 163 9.21 11.67 1.99
N ASP A 164 9.53 11.10 3.15
CA ASP A 164 9.18 11.70 4.43
C ASP A 164 9.92 13.02 4.68
N LEU A 165 11.19 13.11 4.28
CA LEU A 165 11.97 14.35 4.35
C LEU A 165 11.44 15.41 3.39
N GLU A 166 11.12 15.03 2.15
CA GLU A 166 10.53 15.94 1.18
C GLU A 166 9.16 16.45 1.65
N ARG A 167 8.36 15.59 2.28
CA ARG A 167 7.09 15.98 2.89
C ARG A 167 7.28 17.07 3.94
N LEU A 168 8.24 16.89 4.86
CA LEU A 168 8.55 17.90 5.88
C LEU A 168 9.03 19.23 5.25
N ARG A 169 9.86 19.17 4.22
CA ARG A 169 10.33 20.36 3.48
C ARG A 169 9.16 21.10 2.83
N VAL A 170 8.29 20.38 2.14
CA VAL A 170 7.10 20.94 1.48
C VAL A 170 6.11 21.50 2.50
N GLU A 171 5.87 20.79 3.61
CA GLU A 171 5.03 21.30 4.71
C GLU A 171 5.55 22.66 5.21
N GLY A 172 6.86 22.79 5.46
CA GLY A 172 7.47 24.05 5.88
C GLY A 172 7.33 25.17 4.85
N LEU A 173 7.56 24.89 3.56
CA LEU A 173 7.41 25.90 2.50
C LEU A 173 5.97 26.37 2.33
N LEU A 174 4.99 25.48 2.50
CA LEU A 174 3.58 25.83 2.47
C LEU A 174 3.21 26.69 3.68
N GLU A 175 3.74 26.40 4.86
CA GLU A 175 3.57 27.23 6.06
C GLU A 175 4.22 28.62 5.89
N GLU A 176 5.42 28.70 5.31
CA GLU A 176 6.08 29.96 4.95
C GLU A 176 5.29 30.78 3.91
N ALA A 177 4.60 30.11 2.98
CA ALA A 177 3.67 30.73 2.04
C ALA A 177 2.33 31.12 2.69
N GLY A 178 2.13 30.82 3.99
CA GLY A 178 0.96 31.22 4.78
C GLY A 178 -0.14 30.17 4.91
N LEU A 179 0.06 28.93 4.44
CA LEU A 179 -0.91 27.85 4.69
C LEU A 179 -0.71 27.26 6.09
N VAL A 180 -1.75 27.36 6.91
CA VAL A 180 -1.79 26.70 8.22
C VAL A 180 -2.17 25.24 8.05
N LEU A 181 -1.17 24.35 8.07
CA LEU A 181 -1.33 22.89 7.92
C LEU A 181 -1.68 22.19 9.23
N ARG A 182 -1.19 22.73 10.35
CA ARG A 182 -1.44 22.23 11.69
C ARG A 182 -2.27 23.27 12.43
N HIS A 183 -3.39 22.86 13.00
CA HIS A 183 -4.03 23.69 14.01
C HIS A 183 -3.21 23.51 15.28
N GLU A 184 -2.20 24.35 15.47
CA GLU A 184 -1.61 24.48 16.79
C GLU A 184 -2.75 24.91 17.71
N ALA A 185 -3.11 24.06 18.66
CA ALA A 185 -3.86 24.54 19.81
C ALA A 185 -2.97 25.64 20.40
N GLY A 186 -3.34 26.90 20.14
CA GLY A 186 -2.58 28.04 20.65
C GLY A 186 -2.32 27.86 22.15
N PRO A 187 -1.20 28.40 22.68
CA PRO A 187 -0.89 28.24 24.09
C PRO A 187 -2.11 28.65 24.90
N ALA A 188 -2.60 27.73 25.74
CA ALA A 188 -3.61 28.05 26.72
C ALA A 188 -3.03 29.16 27.60
N PHE A 189 -3.51 30.38 27.42
CA PHE A 189 -3.22 31.53 28.26
C PHE A 189 -3.77 31.31 29.67
#